data_AF-F8NPQ9-F1
#
_entry.id   AF-F8NPQ9-F1
#
_cell.length_a   1.000
_cell.length_b   1.000
_cell.length_c   1.000
_cell.angle_alpha   90.00
_cell.angle_beta   90.00
_cell.angle_gamma   90.00
#
_symmetry.space_group_name_H-M   'P 1'
#
loop_
_entity.id
_entity.type
_entity.pdbx_description
1 polymer ?
#
loop_
_entity_poly.entity_id
_entity_poly.type
_entity_poly.pdbx_seq_one_letter_code
_entity_poly.pdbx_strand_id
1 'polypeptide(L)' 'MFGKLFHLGIDALLISAFLAGIKRSTGLTPALAQVPNKDVRQMLRSYLEFGEYAFDFATVIFGRSGSF' A
#
# COMPACT_ATOMS: atom_id res chain seq x y z
N MET A 1 12.74 21.52 -1.04
CA MET A 1 11.35 21.06 -0.77
C MET A 1 11.01 19.76 -1.50
N PHE A 2 11.40 19.60 -2.78
CA PHE A 2 11.08 18.41 -3.59
C PHE A 2 11.54 17.07 -2.99
N GLY A 3 12.76 16.99 -2.44
CA GLY A 3 13.27 15.75 -1.84
C GLY A 3 12.45 15.25 -0.64
N LYS A 4 11.94 16.16 0.21
CA LYS A 4 11.11 15.79 1.36
C LYS A 4 9.74 15.26 0.93
N LEU A 5 9.16 15.86 -0.12
CA LEU A 5 7.91 15.37 -0.70
C LEU A 5 8.07 13.98 -1.30
N PHE A 6 9.18 13.74 -2.00
CA PHE A 6 9.49 12.43 -2.57
C PHE A 6 9.66 11.37 -1.48
N HIS A 7 10.41 11.65 -0.41
CA HIS A 7 10.54 10.75 0.73
C HIS A 7 9.19 10.40 1.36
N LEU A 8 8.36 11.40 1.65
CA LEU A 8 7.02 11.15 2.21
C LEU A 8 6.14 10.33 1.26
N GLY A 9 6.26 10.53 -0.04
CA GLY A 9 5.56 9.71 -1.05
C GLY A 9 6.03 8.26 -1.03
N ILE A 10 7.34 8.03 -0.97
CA ILE A 10 7.93 6.69 -0.84
C ILE A 10 7.49 6.05 0.49
N ASP A 11 7.53 6.77 1.60
CA ASP A 11 7.13 6.26 2.92
C ASP A 11 5.66 5.84 2.93
N ALA A 12 4.77 6.66 2.34
CA ALA A 12 3.37 6.31 2.18
C ALA A 12 3.19 5.07 1.28
N LEU A 13 3.93 4.99 0.18
CA LEU A 13 3.92 3.78 -0.66
C LEU A 13 4.34 2.53 0.11
N LEU A 14 5.42 2.62 0.90
CA LEU A 14 5.92 1.50 1.70
C LEU A 14 4.92 1.07 2.77
N ILE A 15 4.28 2.02 3.47
CA ILE A 15 3.24 1.72 4.46
C ILE A 15 2.05 1.00 3.80
N SER A 16 1.56 1.51 2.67
CA SER A 16 0.44 0.88 1.97
C SER A 16 0.80 -0.53 1.44
N ALA A 17 1.99 -0.73 0.88
CA ALA A 17 2.46 -2.04 0.43
C ALA A 17 2.67 -3.03 1.59
N PHE A 18 3.15 -2.56 2.74
CA PHE A 18 3.27 -3.37 3.95
C PHE A 18 1.91 -3.84 4.46
N LEU A 19 0.92 -2.94 4.50
CA LEU A 19 -0.46 -3.30 4.87
C LEU A 19 -1.08 -4.30 3.88
N ALA A 20 -0.77 -4.17 2.59
CA ALA A 20 -1.17 -5.16 1.58
C ALA A 20 -0.57 -6.54 1.86
N GLY A 21 0.71 -6.61 2.27
CA GLY A 21 1.35 -7.85 2.72
C GLY A 21 0.67 -8.49 3.93
N ILE A 22 0.28 -7.70 4.94
CA ILE A 22 -0.51 -8.18 6.10
C ILE A 22 -1.84 -8.75 5.64
N LYS A 23 -2.57 -8.04 4.77
CA LYS A 23 -3.83 -8.50 4.20
C LYS A 23 -3.67 -9.83 3.47
N ARG A 24 -2.63 -9.98 2.65
CA ARG A 24 -2.39 -11.21 1.86
C ARG A 24 -2.00 -12.41 2.72
N SER A 25 -1.28 -12.18 3.81
CA SER A 25 -0.79 -13.24 4.71
C SER A 25 -1.79 -13.64 5.80
N THR A 26 -2.61 -12.70 6.27
CA THR A 26 -3.52 -12.91 7.43
C THR A 26 -5.01 -12.75 7.10
N GLY A 27 -5.35 -12.11 5.98
CA GLY A 27 -6.70 -11.70 5.64
C GLY A 27 -7.20 -10.44 6.37
N LEU A 28 -6.41 -9.86 7.29
CA LEU A 28 -6.80 -8.67 8.03
C LEU A 28 -6.75 -7.41 7.16
N THR A 29 -7.78 -6.57 7.25
CA THR A 29 -7.85 -5.29 6.53
C THR A 29 -8.18 -4.15 7.49
N PRO A 30 -7.65 -2.93 7.25
CA PRO A 30 -8.08 -1.74 7.98
C PRO A 30 -9.61 -1.58 7.93
N ALA A 31 -10.22 -1.25 9.07
CA ALA A 31 -11.67 -1.16 9.21
C ALA A 31 -12.22 0.14 8.59
N LEU A 32 -12.10 0.29 7.27
CA LEU A 32 -12.53 1.49 6.52
C LEU A 32 -14.01 1.82 6.71
N ALA A 33 -14.84 0.83 7.06
CA ALA A 33 -16.25 1.03 7.38
C ALA A 33 -16.47 1.94 8.61
N GLN A 34 -15.50 2.02 9.52
CA GLN A 34 -15.57 2.88 10.71
C GLN A 34 -15.25 4.35 10.39
N VAL A 35 -14.75 4.66 9.19
CA VAL A 35 -14.47 6.04 8.76
C VAL A 35 -15.79 6.72 8.40
N PRO A 36 -16.24 7.77 9.13
CA PRO A 36 -17.56 8.36 8.92
C PRO A 36 -17.66 9.10 7.58
N ASN A 37 -16.62 9.86 7.22
CA ASN A 37 -16.59 10.66 6.00
C ASN A 37 -16.37 9.78 4.76
N LYS A 38 -17.29 9.87 3.79
CA LYS A 38 -17.26 9.07 2.56
C LYS A 38 -16.04 9.36 1.69
N ASP A 39 -15.65 10.63 1.56
CA ASP A 39 -14.55 11.05 0.69
C ASP A 39 -13.21 10.62 1.27
N VAL A 40 -13.03 10.80 2.58
CA VAL A 40 -11.84 10.30 3.30
C VAL A 40 -11.74 8.78 3.19
N ARG A 41 -12.87 8.08 3.36
CA ARG A 41 -12.92 6.63 3.19
C ARG A 41 -12.53 6.20 1.77
N GLN A 42 -12.97 6.94 0.74
CA GLN A 42 -12.59 6.65 -0.64
C GLN A 42 -11.10 6.91 -0.87
N MET A 43 -10.55 8.00 -0.35
CA MET A 43 -9.11 8.28 -0.43
C MET A 43 -8.28 7.17 0.23
N LEU A 44 -8.67 6.72 1.42
CA LEU A 44 -8.01 5.61 2.12
C LEU A 44 -8.11 4.30 1.33
N ARG A 45 -9.25 4.02 0.68
CA ARG A 45 -9.39 2.87 -0.22
C ARG A 45 -8.38 2.93 -1.35
N SER A 46 -8.36 4.03 -2.11
CA SER A 46 -7.44 4.22 -3.23
C SER A 46 -5.97 4.16 -2.81
N TYR A 47 -5.64 4.70 -1.64
CA TYR A 47 -4.30 4.62 -1.07
C TYR A 47 -3.89 3.18 -0.73
N LEU A 48 -4.77 2.38 -0.11
CA LEU A 48 -4.50 0.98 0.20
C LEU A 48 -4.45 0.10 -1.06
N GLU A 49 -5.33 0.35 -2.03
CA GLU A 49 -5.31 -0.31 -3.35
C GLU A 49 -3.99 -0.07 -4.08
N PHE A 50 -3.44 1.16 -4.01
CA PHE A 50 -2.13 1.47 -4.58
C PHE A 50 -1.01 0.64 -3.95
N GLY A 51 -1.08 0.41 -2.64
CA GLY A 51 -0.17 -0.49 -1.93
C GLY A 51 -0.26 -1.95 -2.39
N GLU A 52 -1.48 -2.44 -2.65
CA GLU A 52 -1.70 -3.80 -3.20
C GLU A 52 -1.06 -3.94 -4.59
N TYR A 53 -1.26 -2.96 -5.48
CA TYR A 53 -0.60 -2.97 -6.79
C TYR A 53 0.93 -2.94 -6.69
N ALA A 54 1.48 -2.10 -5.81
CA ALA A 54 2.93 -2.01 -5.61
C ALA A 54 3.52 -3.31 -5.06
N PHE A 55 2.83 -3.95 -4.12
CA PHE A 55 3.23 -5.23 -3.54
C PHE A 55 3.19 -6.37 -4.58
N ASP A 56 2.14 -6.43 -5.39
CA ASP A 56 2.01 -7.42 -6.46
C ASP A 56 3.10 -7.22 -7.52
N PHE A 57 3.37 -5.97 -7.90
CA PHE A 57 4.43 -5.65 -8.86
C PHE A 57 5.83 -6.03 -8.33
N ALA A 58 6.10 -5.73 -7.06
CA ALA A 58 7.34 -6.14 -6.40
C ALA A 58 7.49 -7.67 -6.40
N THR A 59 6.42 -8.40 -6.07
CA THR A 59 6.40 -9.87 -6.09
C THR A 59 6.71 -10.44 -7.48
N VAL A 60 6.12 -9.86 -8.55
CA VAL A 60 6.39 -10.27 -9.93
C VAL A 60 7.85 -10.02 -10.32
N ILE A 61 8.41 -8.88 -9.93
CA ILE A 61 9.82 -8.57 -10.20
C ILE A 61 10.74 -9.52 -9.44
N PHE A 62 10.51 -9.71 -8.14
CA PHE A 62 11.33 -10.57 -7.30
C PHE A 62 11.26 -12.02 -7.76
N GLY A 63 10.09 -12.54 -8.11
CA GLY A 63 9.94 -13.90 -8.64
C GLY A 63 10.60 -14.13 -10.01
N ARG A 64 11.01 -13.08 -10.71
CA ARG A 64 11.81 -13.16 -11.94
C ARG A 64 13.31 -12.97 -11.70
N SER A 65 13.69 -12.60 -10.49
CA SER A 65 15.09 -12.39 -10.10
C SER A 65 15.75 -13.73 -9.78
N GLY A 66 17.01 -13.91 -10.18
CA GLY A 66 17.81 -15.07 -9.75
C GLY A 66 18.35 -14.97 -8.32
N SER A 67 18.04 -13.88 -7.60
CA SER A 67 18.55 -13.61 -6.24
C SER A 67 17.48 -13.66 -5.15
N PHE A 68 16.23 -13.92 -5.51
CA PHE A 68 15.09 -14.05 -4.59
C PHE A 68 14.41 -15.41 -4.78
#